data_AF-A0A0K0DIY3-F1
#
_entry.id   AF-A0A0K0DIY3-F1
#
_cell.length_a   1.000
_cell.length_b   1.000
_cell.length_c   1.000
_cell.angle_alpha   90.00
_cell.angle_beta   90.00
_cell.angle_gamma   90.00
#
_symmetry.space_group_name_H-M   'P 1'
#
loop_
_entity.id
_entity.type
_entity.pdbx_description
1 polymer ?
#
loop_
_entity_poly.entity_id
_entity_poly.type
_entity_poly.pdbx_seq_one_letter_code
_entity_poly.pdbx_strand_id
1 'polypeptide(L)'
;MEALGSQEVPTQCTKIFRELYKNSTTKISPFYNDINVDVKRGVRQGDTISPKLFTATLQNVMRLLEWDNMGVKIDGRQIHHLRFADEVVLITPDISQAERMLADFDKACGKIGLRLNHTKTMFMKNGLVSFAPSTLNGTDISECSSYVYICPKNNMMNDLAPEFSGRNESR
;
A
#
# COMPACT_ATOMS: atom_id res chain seq x y z
N MET A 1 -4.45 -2.44 -17.15
CA MET A 1 -4.11 -1.32 -18.05
C MET A 1 -5.09 -0.16 -17.98
N GLU A 2 -6.32 -0.35 -17.48
CA GLU A 2 -7.33 0.72 -17.30
C GLU A 2 -6.81 1.88 -16.44
N ALA A 3 -6.08 1.59 -15.35
CA ALA A 3 -5.48 2.59 -14.48
C ALA A 3 -4.52 3.57 -15.17
N LEU A 4 -3.91 3.18 -16.30
CA LEU A 4 -3.06 4.09 -17.08
C LEU A 4 -3.90 5.04 -17.94
N GLY A 5 -5.05 4.55 -18.44
CA GLY A 5 -5.99 5.37 -19.20
C GLY A 5 -6.62 6.46 -18.34
N SER A 6 -6.96 6.16 -17.09
CA SER A 6 -7.49 7.16 -16.12
C SER A 6 -6.44 8.17 -15.63
N GLN A 7 -5.16 7.96 -15.97
CA GLN A 7 -4.05 8.86 -15.63
C GLN A 7 -3.52 9.60 -16.87
N GLU A 8 -4.29 9.63 -17.95
CA GLU A 8 -3.97 10.38 -19.17
C GLU A 8 -2.64 9.96 -19.82
N VAL A 9 -2.18 8.74 -19.55
CA VAL A 9 -1.02 8.18 -20.23
C VAL A 9 -1.36 8.06 -21.73
N PRO A 10 -0.46 8.51 -22.64
CA PRO A 10 -0.72 8.43 -24.07
C PRO A 10 -1.13 7.03 -24.50
N THR A 11 -2.20 6.95 -25.30
CA THR A 11 -2.79 5.66 -25.71
C THR A 11 -1.80 4.74 -26.41
N GLN A 12 -0.81 5.31 -27.11
CA GLN A 12 0.28 4.56 -27.74
C GLN A 12 1.15 3.83 -26.70
N CYS A 13 1.50 4.47 -25.59
CA CYS A 13 2.22 3.83 -24.48
C CYS A 13 1.37 2.72 -23.84
N THR A 14 0.08 2.95 -23.60
CA THR A 14 -0.82 1.93 -23.05
C THR A 14 -0.94 0.71 -23.96
N LYS A 15 -0.94 0.90 -25.29
CA LYS A 15 -0.92 -0.19 -26.27
C LYS A 15 0.38 -0.99 -26.20
N ILE A 16 1.53 -0.32 -26.14
CA ILE A 16 2.84 -0.97 -25.99
C ILE A 16 2.86 -1.82 -24.72
N PHE A 17 2.45 -1.27 -23.58
CA PHE A 17 2.39 -2.04 -22.34
C PHE A 17 1.42 -3.21 -22.43
N ARG A 18 0.25 -3.03 -23.05
CA ARG A 18 -0.70 -4.12 -23.24
C ARG A 18 -0.08 -5.27 -24.02
N GLU A 19 0.63 -5.01 -25.11
CA GLU A 19 1.29 -6.06 -25.90
C GLU A 19 2.50 -6.66 -25.17
N LEU A 20 3.28 -5.87 -24.42
CA LEU A 20 4.42 -6.38 -23.61
C LEU A 20 4.01 -7.41 -22.56
N TYR A 21 2.84 -7.23 -21.94
CA TYR A 21 2.29 -8.15 -20.94
C TYR A 21 1.33 -9.20 -21.54
N LYS A 22 1.08 -9.16 -22.86
CA LYS A 22 0.21 -10.13 -23.52
C LYS A 22 0.95 -11.44 -23.72
N ASN A 23 0.32 -12.54 -23.35
CA ASN A 23 0.88 -13.89 -23.46
C ASN A 23 2.30 -14.01 -22.88
N SER A 24 2.62 -13.21 -21.84
CA SER A 24 3.93 -13.26 -21.22
C SER A 24 4.13 -14.60 -20.52
N THR A 25 5.29 -15.22 -20.75
CA THR A 25 5.69 -16.47 -20.10
C THR A 25 6.99 -16.25 -19.32
N THR A 26 7.16 -17.02 -18.26
CA THR A 26 8.42 -17.14 -17.51
C THR A 26 8.95 -18.55 -17.70
N LYS A 27 10.23 -18.65 -18.05
CA LYS A 27 10.93 -19.93 -18.17
C LYS A 27 11.64 -20.22 -16.85
N ILE A 28 11.41 -21.40 -16.29
CA ILE A 28 12.11 -21.93 -15.12
C ILE A 28 12.90 -23.15 -15.61
N SER A 29 14.23 -23.13 -15.42
CA SER A 29 15.14 -24.18 -15.89
C SER A 29 15.69 -25.00 -14.70
N PRO A 30 14.93 -25.97 -14.15
CA PRO A 30 15.48 -26.95 -13.22
C PRO A 30 16.43 -27.92 -13.95
N PHE A 31 17.18 -28.72 -13.19
CA PHE A 31 18.26 -29.59 -13.69
C PHE A 31 17.92 -30.52 -14.87
N TYR A 32 16.65 -30.88 -15.06
CA TYR A 32 16.25 -31.90 -16.03
C TYR A 32 15.48 -31.35 -17.23
N ASN A 33 14.53 -30.45 -17.03
CA ASN A 33 13.64 -29.97 -18.10
C ASN A 33 13.19 -28.54 -17.85
N ASP A 34 13.18 -27.74 -18.90
CA ASP A 34 12.62 -26.39 -18.86
C ASP A 34 11.10 -26.41 -18.70
N ILE A 35 10.61 -25.58 -17.78
CA ILE A 35 9.18 -25.36 -17.52
C ILE A 35 8.83 -23.94 -17.94
N ASN A 36 7.90 -23.80 -18.89
CA ASN A 36 7.34 -22.51 -19.24
C ASN A 36 6.04 -22.29 -18.45
N VAL A 37 5.96 -21.18 -17.72
CA VAL A 37 4.80 -20.79 -16.93
C VAL A 37 4.19 -19.53 -17.52
N ASP A 38 2.90 -19.57 -17.85
CA ASP A 38 2.15 -18.40 -18.28
C ASP A 38 1.99 -17.40 -17.12
N VAL A 39 2.45 -16.18 -17.33
CA VAL A 39 2.25 -15.08 -16.37
C VAL A 39 0.88 -14.46 -16.64
N LYS A 40 -0.08 -14.73 -15.75
CA LYS A 40 -1.46 -14.19 -15.83
C LYS A 40 -1.67 -12.90 -15.03
N ARG A 41 -0.84 -12.65 -14.01
CA ARG A 41 -0.92 -11.48 -13.12
C ARG A 41 0.45 -11.08 -12.63
N GLY A 42 0.56 -9.82 -12.21
CA GLY A 42 1.77 -9.24 -11.64
C GLY A 42 2.54 -8.37 -12.64
N VAL A 43 3.57 -7.73 -12.11
CA VAL A 43 4.55 -6.95 -12.88
C VAL A 43 5.90 -7.66 -12.81
N ARG A 44 6.79 -7.41 -13.78
CA ARG A 44 8.10 -8.07 -13.84
C ARG A 44 9.03 -7.46 -12.79
N GLN A 45 9.47 -8.24 -11.82
CA GLN A 45 10.45 -7.75 -10.84
C GLN A 45 11.79 -7.46 -11.53
N GLY A 46 12.44 -6.35 -11.15
CA GLY A 46 13.69 -5.89 -11.77
C GLY A 46 13.50 -5.08 -13.07
N ASP A 47 12.28 -4.97 -13.58
CA ASP A 47 11.97 -4.09 -14.71
C ASP A 47 11.75 -2.65 -14.23
N THR A 48 12.42 -1.70 -14.87
CA THR A 48 12.37 -0.26 -14.58
C THR A 48 10.95 0.30 -14.60
N ILE A 49 10.03 -0.23 -15.42
CA ILE A 49 8.66 0.30 -15.51
C ILE A 49 7.70 -0.31 -14.49
N SER A 50 7.99 -1.52 -13.99
CA SER A 50 7.12 -2.27 -13.10
C SER A 50 6.72 -1.51 -11.83
N PRO A 51 7.63 -0.79 -11.13
CA PRO A 51 7.26 0.03 -9.98
C PRO A 51 6.21 1.09 -10.34
N LYS A 52 6.36 1.76 -11.49
CA LYS A 52 5.42 2.80 -11.94
C LYS A 52 4.05 2.21 -12.26
N LEU A 53 4.00 1.05 -12.92
CA LEU A 53 2.74 0.35 -13.23
C LEU A 53 2.02 -0.08 -11.95
N PHE A 54 2.76 -0.57 -10.97
CA PHE A 54 2.22 -0.94 -9.66
C PHE A 54 1.67 0.29 -8.93
N THR A 55 2.47 1.35 -8.78
CA THR A 55 2.05 2.59 -8.11
C THR A 55 0.87 3.26 -8.79
N ALA A 56 0.82 3.27 -10.13
CA ALA A 56 -0.30 3.80 -10.90
C ALA A 56 -1.59 3.00 -10.61
N THR A 57 -1.48 1.68 -10.58
CA THR A 57 -2.62 0.80 -10.26
C THR A 57 -3.13 1.06 -8.84
N LEU A 58 -2.23 1.15 -7.85
CA LEU A 58 -2.58 1.44 -6.47
C LEU A 58 -3.18 2.84 -6.31
N GLN A 59 -2.68 3.84 -7.04
CA GLN A 59 -3.25 5.18 -7.06
C GLN A 59 -4.68 5.19 -7.62
N ASN A 60 -4.95 4.38 -8.64
CA ASN A 60 -6.30 4.27 -9.18
C ASN A 60 -7.26 3.64 -8.17
N VAL A 61 -6.82 2.66 -7.39
CA VAL A 61 -7.62 2.12 -6.27
C VAL A 61 -7.95 3.22 -5.26
N MET A 62 -6.94 3.99 -4.82
CA MET A 62 -7.15 5.07 -3.85
C MET A 62 -8.13 6.14 -4.34
N ARG A 63 -8.10 6.48 -5.64
CA ARG A 63 -9.03 7.47 -6.22
C ARG A 63 -10.49 6.99 -6.28
N LEU A 64 -10.72 5.68 -6.26
CA LEU A 64 -12.06 5.10 -6.30
C LEU A 64 -12.67 4.93 -4.90
N LEU A 65 -11.89 5.21 -3.84
CA LEU A 65 -12.35 5.12 -2.46
C LEU A 65 -12.95 6.47 -2.05
N GLU A 66 -14.25 6.48 -1.75
CA GLU A 66 -15.01 7.67 -1.36
C GLU A 66 -14.75 8.02 0.11
N TRP A 67 -13.59 8.61 0.39
CA TRP A 67 -13.14 8.94 1.74
C TRP A 67 -13.18 10.42 2.08
N ASP A 68 -13.88 11.25 1.30
CA ASP A 68 -13.92 12.72 1.47
C ASP A 68 -14.28 13.18 2.90
N ASN A 69 -15.08 12.38 3.62
CA ASN A 69 -15.51 12.66 4.99
C ASN A 69 -14.78 11.82 6.05
N MET A 70 -13.79 11.02 5.67
CA MET A 70 -13.02 10.15 6.58
C MET A 70 -11.63 10.72 6.86
N GLY A 71 -10.97 10.27 7.90
CA GLY A 71 -9.59 10.67 8.22
C GLY A 71 -9.49 11.89 9.16
N VAL A 72 -8.33 12.54 9.17
CA VAL A 72 -8.05 13.65 10.11
C VAL A 72 -7.93 14.97 9.37
N LYS A 73 -8.54 16.03 9.91
CA LYS A 73 -8.47 17.39 9.37
C LYS A 73 -7.28 18.14 9.97
N ILE A 74 -6.34 18.58 9.12
CA ILE A 74 -5.18 19.40 9.51
C ILE A 74 -5.19 20.66 8.65
N ASP A 75 -5.18 21.84 9.28
CA ASP A 75 -5.20 23.15 8.60
C ASP A 75 -6.25 23.27 7.49
N GLY A 76 -7.45 22.77 7.77
CA GLY A 76 -8.57 22.82 6.82
C GLY A 76 -8.56 21.71 5.76
N ARG A 77 -7.49 20.91 5.66
CA ARG A 77 -7.36 19.81 4.69
C ARG A 77 -7.63 18.47 5.34
N GLN A 78 -8.40 17.63 4.65
CA GLN A 78 -8.66 16.26 5.07
C GLN A 78 -7.48 15.36 4.65
N ILE A 79 -6.90 14.63 5.60
CA ILE A 79 -5.79 13.69 5.38
C ILE A 79 -6.26 12.29 5.74
N HIS A 80 -6.24 11.40 4.75
CA HIS A 80 -6.75 10.03 4.88
C HIS A 80 -5.63 8.98 4.85
N HIS A 81 -4.57 9.22 4.07
CA HIS A 81 -3.52 8.24 3.87
C HIS A 81 -2.18 8.86 3.47
N LEU A 82 -1.10 8.13 3.75
CA LEU A 82 0.23 8.31 3.18
C LEU A 82 0.59 7.05 2.41
N ARG A 83 1.38 7.17 1.35
CA ARG A 83 1.78 6.01 0.53
C ARG A 83 3.16 6.18 -0.05
N PHE A 84 3.95 5.12 0.04
CA PHE A 84 5.27 5.05 -0.58
C PHE A 84 5.52 3.63 -1.08
N ALA A 85 5.90 3.51 -2.36
CA ALA A 85 6.03 2.23 -3.04
C ALA A 85 4.77 1.34 -2.83
N ASP A 86 4.92 0.23 -2.11
CA ASP A 86 3.89 -0.72 -1.72
C ASP A 86 3.32 -0.53 -0.30
N GLU A 87 3.89 0.38 0.49
CA GLU A 87 3.41 0.69 1.83
C GLU A 87 2.35 1.80 1.82
N VAL A 88 1.28 1.56 2.59
CA VAL A 88 0.17 2.50 2.79
C VAL A 88 -0.05 2.67 4.29
N VAL A 89 -0.11 3.92 4.73
CA VAL A 89 -0.51 4.28 6.09
C VAL A 89 -1.88 4.94 6.00
N LEU A 90 -2.88 4.41 6.71
CA LEU A 90 -4.19 5.03 6.85
C LEU A 90 -4.23 5.87 8.13
N ILE A 91 -4.76 7.08 8.03
CA ILE A 91 -4.85 8.03 9.14
C ILE A 91 -6.31 8.26 9.44
N THR A 92 -6.72 7.96 10.67
CA THR A 92 -8.12 8.02 11.09
C THR A 92 -8.24 8.61 12.50
N PRO A 93 -9.37 9.25 12.83
CA PRO A 93 -9.56 9.83 14.15
C PRO A 93 -10.01 8.81 15.20
N ASP A 94 -10.56 7.67 14.76
CA ASP A 94 -11.13 6.63 15.61
C ASP A 94 -11.04 5.23 14.97
N ILE A 95 -11.18 4.20 15.80
CA ILE A 95 -11.05 2.80 15.39
C ILE A 95 -12.14 2.40 14.39
N SER A 96 -13.36 2.92 14.54
CA SER A 96 -14.49 2.57 13.66
C SER A 96 -14.26 3.06 12.22
N GLN A 97 -13.65 4.24 12.05
CA GLN A 97 -13.19 4.71 10.75
C GLN A 97 -12.01 3.88 10.23
N ALA A 98 -11.05 3.52 11.09
CA ALA A 98 -9.93 2.67 10.70
C ALA A 98 -10.39 1.33 10.13
N GLU A 99 -11.31 0.64 10.81
CA GLU A 99 -11.87 -0.64 10.36
C GLU A 99 -12.60 -0.50 9.02
N ARG A 100 -13.42 0.55 8.87
CA ARG A 100 -14.14 0.81 7.62
C ARG A 100 -13.20 1.09 6.46
N MET A 101 -12.24 2.01 6.64
CA MET A 101 -11.27 2.35 5.60
C MET A 101 -10.42 1.15 5.21
N LEU A 102 -9.99 0.35 6.18
CA LEU A 102 -9.19 -0.83 5.92
C LEU A 102 -9.98 -1.92 5.17
N ALA A 103 -11.26 -2.13 5.52
CA ALA A 103 -12.14 -3.06 4.82
C ALA A 103 -12.45 -2.62 3.37
N ASP A 104 -12.73 -1.32 3.17
CA ASP A 104 -12.96 -0.75 1.83
C ASP A 104 -11.70 -0.88 0.96
N PHE A 105 -10.53 -0.61 1.55
CA PHE A 105 -9.25 -0.73 0.88
C PHE A 105 -8.93 -2.18 0.50
N ASP A 106 -9.13 -3.14 1.41
CA ASP A 106 -8.93 -4.56 1.15
C ASP A 106 -9.84 -5.06 0.02
N LYS A 107 -11.12 -4.70 0.08
CA LYS A 107 -12.12 -5.02 -0.95
C LYS A 107 -11.74 -4.45 -2.31
N ALA A 108 -11.29 -3.19 -2.36
CA ALA A 108 -10.91 -2.54 -3.61
C ALA A 108 -9.61 -3.14 -4.21
N CYS A 109 -8.63 -3.45 -3.36
CA CYS A 109 -7.43 -4.18 -3.74
C CYS A 109 -7.76 -5.58 -4.29
N GLY A 110 -8.66 -6.31 -3.63
CA GLY A 110 -9.09 -7.65 -4.04
C GLY A 110 -9.69 -7.69 -5.45
N LYS A 111 -10.47 -6.67 -5.83
CA LYS A 111 -11.07 -6.55 -7.17
C LYS A 111 -10.03 -6.50 -8.29
N ILE A 112 -8.86 -5.94 -8.01
CA ILE A 112 -7.75 -5.85 -8.98
C ILE A 112 -6.69 -6.93 -8.79
N GLY A 113 -6.94 -7.89 -7.89
CA GLY A 113 -6.05 -9.01 -7.62
C GLY A 113 -4.86 -8.69 -6.72
N LEU A 114 -4.86 -7.54 -6.04
CA LEU A 114 -3.95 -7.26 -4.93
C LEU A 114 -4.49 -7.89 -3.64
N ARG A 115 -3.60 -8.22 -2.72
CA ARG A 115 -3.94 -8.75 -1.39
C ARG A 115 -3.16 -8.00 -0.34
N LEU A 116 -3.85 -7.62 0.74
CA LEU A 116 -3.19 -7.11 1.93
C LEU A 116 -2.41 -8.23 2.60
N ASN A 117 -1.26 -7.86 3.18
CA ASN A 117 -0.51 -8.77 4.02
C ASN A 117 -0.99 -8.61 5.48
N HIS A 118 -2.02 -9.37 5.84
CA HIS A 118 -2.63 -9.29 7.18
C HIS A 118 -1.65 -9.50 8.33
N THR A 119 -0.54 -10.23 8.14
CA THR A 119 0.46 -10.44 9.19
C THR A 119 1.40 -9.25 9.37
N LYS A 120 1.53 -8.40 8.35
CA LYS A 120 2.33 -7.17 8.40
C LYS A 120 1.50 -5.91 8.62
N THR A 121 0.19 -5.97 8.40
CA THR A 121 -0.74 -4.89 8.73
C THR A 121 -0.79 -4.75 10.24
N MET A 122 -0.43 -3.57 10.73
CA MET A 122 -0.44 -3.21 12.15
C MET A 122 -1.19 -1.90 12.34
N PHE A 123 -1.69 -1.64 13.54
CA PHE A 123 -2.23 -0.34 13.91
C PHE A 123 -1.39 0.31 15.01
N MET A 124 -1.47 1.64 15.09
CA MET A 124 -0.85 2.45 16.12
C MET A 124 -1.88 3.48 16.58
N LYS A 125 -1.96 3.73 17.89
CA LYS A 125 -2.92 4.67 18.48
C LYS A 125 -2.23 5.65 19.41
N ASN A 126 -2.87 6.80 19.63
CA ASN A 126 -2.45 7.72 20.69
C ASN A 126 -2.87 7.18 22.06
N GLY A 127 -2.12 7.50 23.12
CA GLY A 127 -2.41 7.08 24.51
C GLY A 127 -3.75 7.60 25.06
N LEU A 128 -4.41 8.52 24.34
CA LEU A 128 -5.75 9.03 24.65
C LEU A 128 -6.88 8.12 24.16
N VAL A 129 -6.59 7.11 23.34
CA VAL A 129 -7.61 6.20 22.78
C VAL A 129 -7.78 4.96 23.66
N SER A 130 -9.00 4.79 24.21
CA SER A 130 -9.38 3.64 25.03
C SER A 130 -9.20 2.32 24.25
N PHE A 131 -8.75 1.28 24.94
CA PHE A 131 -8.47 -0.02 24.33
C PHE A 131 -9.76 -0.68 23.84
N ALA A 132 -9.83 -0.95 22.53
CA ALA A 132 -10.77 -1.89 21.93
C ALA A 132 -9.97 -2.78 20.97
N PRO A 133 -10.15 -4.11 21.00
CA PRO A 133 -9.57 -4.99 19.98
C PRO A 133 -10.17 -4.60 18.62
N SER A 134 -9.33 -4.13 17.70
CA SER A 134 -9.75 -3.88 16.32
C SER A 134 -9.65 -5.18 15.54
N THR A 135 -10.78 -5.62 14.97
CA THR A 135 -10.79 -6.82 14.11
C THR A 135 -10.94 -6.39 12.66
N LEU A 136 -10.09 -6.91 11.78
CA LEU A 136 -10.28 -6.79 10.33
C LEU A 136 -10.77 -8.11 9.78
N ASN A 137 -11.98 -8.13 9.23
CA ASN A 137 -12.61 -9.34 8.71
C ASN A 137 -12.60 -10.50 9.74
N GLY A 138 -12.74 -10.18 11.04
CA GLY A 138 -12.68 -11.16 12.13
C GLY A 138 -11.27 -11.65 12.51
N THR A 139 -10.21 -11.01 11.99
CA THR A 139 -8.81 -11.27 12.38
C THR A 139 -8.29 -10.13 13.25
N ASP A 140 -7.66 -10.44 14.37
CA ASP A 140 -7.02 -9.44 15.22
C ASP A 140 -5.85 -8.78 14.48
N ILE A 141 -5.85 -7.44 14.43
CA ILE A 141 -4.69 -6.68 13.95
C ILE A 141 -3.77 -6.41 15.14
N SER A 142 -2.46 -6.62 14.97
CA SER A 142 -1.49 -6.34 16.02
C SER A 142 -1.26 -4.83 16.22
N GLU A 143 -1.12 -4.43 17.47
CA GLU A 143 -0.72 -3.09 17.87
C GLU A 143 0.81 -2.93 17.76
N CYS A 144 1.28 -1.81 17.22
CA CYS A 144 2.69 -1.46 17.16
C CYS A 144 2.94 -0.14 17.90
N SER A 145 4.03 -0.08 18.67
CA SER A 145 4.40 1.10 19.46
C SER A 145 5.20 2.15 18.68
N SER A 146 5.84 1.77 17.58
CA SER A 146 6.58 2.70 16.72
C SER A 146 6.72 2.16 15.32
N TYR A 147 6.58 3.02 14.32
CA TYR A 147 6.73 2.65 12.92
C TYR A 147 7.65 3.65 12.20
N VAL A 148 8.59 3.13 11.41
CA VAL A 148 9.50 3.96 10.62
C VAL A 148 8.87 4.14 9.24
N TYR A 149 8.41 5.35 8.95
CA TYR A 149 7.86 5.69 7.65
C TYR A 149 8.82 6.64 6.93
N ILE A 150 9.53 6.12 5.92
CA ILE A 150 10.48 6.88 5.09
C ILE A 150 11.48 7.71 5.95
N CYS A 151 12.13 7.05 6.92
CA CYS A 151 13.23 7.59 7.74
C CYS A 151 12.95 9.00 8.33
N PRO A 152 12.03 9.10 9.31
CA PRO A 152 12.37 8.94 10.74
C PRO A 152 11.45 7.95 11.51
N LYS A 153 11.81 7.64 12.76
CA LYS A 153 11.04 6.75 13.65
C LYS A 153 9.87 7.52 14.27
N ASN A 154 8.65 7.20 13.84
CA ASN A 154 7.45 7.84 14.37
C ASN A 154 6.94 7.07 15.60
N ASN A 155 6.66 7.80 16.67
CA ASN A 155 5.98 7.30 17.87
C ASN A 155 4.84 8.28 18.22
N MET A 156 3.67 7.76 18.62
CA MET A 156 2.51 8.57 19.02
C MET A 156 2.70 9.31 20.34
N MET A 157 3.81 9.10 21.04
CA MET A 157 4.15 9.84 22.26
C MET A 157 4.81 11.22 21.99
N ASN A 158 4.95 11.66 20.74
CA ASN A 158 5.72 12.86 20.36
C ASN A 158 7.17 12.85 20.90
N ASP A 159 7.72 11.66 21.15
CA ASP A 159 9.10 11.51 21.61
C ASP A 159 10.04 11.59 20.39
N LEU A 160 10.74 12.72 20.26
CA LEU A 160 11.72 12.98 19.22
C LEU A 160 13.12 12.40 19.57
N ALA A 161 13.33 11.91 20.79
CA ALA A 161 14.63 11.39 21.23
C ALA A 161 15.24 10.30 20.30
N PRO A 162 14.47 9.33 19.78
CA PRO A 162 15.03 8.34 18.85
C PRO A 162 15.28 8.88 17.43
N GLU A 163 14.77 10.05 17.05
CA GLU A 163 15.09 10.68 15.76
C GLU A 163 16.53 11.21 15.71
N PHE A 164 17.06 11.64 16.86
CA PHE A 164 18.41 12.22 16.96
C PHE A 164 19.53 11.18 17.11
N SER A 165 19.25 10.01 17.70
CA SER A 165 20.26 8.96 17.87
C SER A 165 20.61 8.24 16.56
N GLY A 166 19.66 8.10 15.64
CA GLY A 166 19.89 7.44 14.34
C GLY A 166 20.72 8.23 13.32
N ARG A 167 20.92 9.56 13.51
CA ARG A 167 21.75 10.38 12.60
C ARG A 167 23.25 10.33 12.88
N ASN A 168 23.67 9.84 14.06
CA ASN A 168 25.07 9.85 14.47
C ASN A 168 25.84 8.55 14.15
N GLU A 169 25.16 7.49 13.70
CA GLU A 169 25.80 6.21 13.36
C GLU A 169 25.96 5.96 11.84
N SER A 170 25.72 6.98 11.02
CA SER A 170 25.93 6.93 9.56
C SER A 170 26.93 7.99 9.12
N ARG A 171 28.18 7.86 9.57
CA ARG A 171 29.37 8.40 8.91
C ARG A 171 30.47 7.34 8.89
#